data_AF-A0A162D6J4-F1
#
_entry.id   AF-A0A162D6J4-F1
#
_cell.length_a   1.000
_cell.length_b   1.000
_cell.length_c   1.000
_cell.angle_alpha   90.00
_cell.angle_beta   90.00
_cell.angle_gamma   90.00
#
_symmetry.space_group_name_H-M   'P 1'
#
loop_
_entity.id
_entity.type
_entity.pdbx_description
1 polymer ?
#
loop_
_entity_poly.entity_id
_entity_poly.type
_entity_poly.pdbx_seq_one_letter_code
_entity_poly.pdbx_strand_id
1 'polypeptide(L)'
;MAISSLFGRRCSTIGTSSCYYRFNMALFIIFLNSIWLLVLRPVSASVTSGIALNEFIRHFEPLFYDHHNVRLQHSRSKRESQSQLQLQFHAHNRLFKIRLRRSASVFADDVVLESTAGSIAFDMDKVYQGELEDDDHSTVSAVLTSSGLLDATVSTASETYYVEPASRYFDASRNLSFPAVIYKASDVLHPDPHHHGSGCASHQLYLKQFEHFHCANKQENHDGPRNSSDLASVLTSCQESNTNNKGGVSEGIEPNQLIDQTLYSGWNRRHNEKKKKKRRSTIDHRKTTCMLYLQADHLFYGKMGSEEACIETMTRHVQRVNSIYKNVDFDGDGQGDDINFMIKRIKVHTEQALNEASYRFPGNYGVEKFLELFSEEDYNAFCLAYMFTYRDFEGGTLGLAWTGDLKNAGGVCEKNGHYRGSLKSLNTGIVTLLNYGKHVPPAVSHVTLAHEIGHNFGSPHDPENNRDCTPGGEDGNYIMFARATSGDKRNNNKFSPCSLKSINGVLSAKARNEQGCFKEPQSAICGNGVVEAGEECDCGWEEDCQEKCCFPMRSIAQHGEKPCTLRPATTCSPSQVYILPLVQL
;
A
#
# COMPACT_ATOMS: atom_id res chain seq x y z
N MET A 1 -50.18 40.26 14.88
CA MET A 1 -51.34 41.07 14.44
C MET A 1 -51.59 40.76 12.98
N ALA A 2 -52.59 39.91 12.68
CA ALA A 2 -53.26 39.75 11.37
C ALA A 2 -54.10 38.45 11.32
N ILE A 3 -54.87 38.09 12.36
CA ILE A 3 -55.94 37.06 12.29
C ILE A 3 -57.04 37.43 13.30
N SER A 4 -57.60 38.63 13.18
CA SER A 4 -58.65 39.12 14.10
C SER A 4 -59.78 39.81 13.35
N SER A 5 -60.14 39.31 12.16
CA SER A 5 -61.19 39.92 11.31
C SER A 5 -62.15 38.95 10.62
N LEU A 6 -62.20 37.66 10.99
CA LEU A 6 -63.00 36.68 10.23
C LEU A 6 -64.02 35.81 10.99
N PHE A 7 -64.24 36.00 12.31
CA PHE A 7 -65.23 35.20 13.04
C PHE A 7 -66.16 35.99 13.97
N GLY A 8 -66.44 37.25 13.62
CA GLY A 8 -67.54 38.01 14.19
C GLY A 8 -68.78 37.91 13.32
N ARG A 9 -69.54 36.81 13.40
CA ARG A 9 -70.98 36.66 13.04
C ARG A 9 -71.35 35.17 12.84
N ARG A 10 -71.72 34.49 13.94
CA ARG A 10 -72.74 33.41 14.01
C ARG A 10 -72.64 32.71 15.37
N CYS A 11 -73.18 33.36 16.39
CA CYS A 11 -73.67 32.70 17.61
C CYS A 11 -74.88 33.49 18.09
N SER A 12 -75.91 33.53 17.24
CA SER A 12 -77.25 33.94 17.60
C SER A 12 -78.08 32.66 17.50
N THR A 13 -78.79 32.30 18.57
CA THR A 13 -79.69 31.14 18.69
C THR A 13 -79.01 29.76 18.75
N ILE A 14 -78.55 29.37 19.95
CA ILE A 14 -78.66 28.05 20.63
C ILE A 14 -77.85 28.15 21.94
N GLY A 15 -78.40 27.61 23.03
CA GLY A 15 -78.00 27.85 24.43
C GLY A 15 -76.50 27.78 24.77
N THR A 16 -76.10 28.68 25.66
CA THR A 16 -74.72 28.97 26.12
C THR A 16 -73.99 27.79 26.78
N SER A 17 -74.67 26.70 27.11
CA SER A 17 -74.09 25.50 27.73
C SER A 17 -73.59 24.45 26.71
N SER A 18 -74.09 24.43 25.47
CA SER A 18 -73.69 23.43 24.46
C SER A 18 -72.43 23.84 23.68
N CYS A 19 -72.19 25.14 23.54
CA CYS A 19 -71.02 25.68 22.83
C CYS A 19 -69.72 25.49 23.63
N TYR A 20 -69.79 25.56 24.97
CA TYR A 20 -68.65 25.35 25.86
C TYR A 20 -68.17 23.89 25.89
N TYR A 21 -69.09 22.92 25.79
CA TYR A 21 -68.74 21.49 25.76
C TYR A 21 -68.11 21.08 24.42
N ARG A 22 -68.60 21.62 23.29
CA ARG A 22 -68.00 21.34 21.97
C ARG A 22 -66.62 21.99 21.80
N PHE A 23 -66.40 23.15 22.41
CA PHE A 23 -65.10 23.83 22.37
C PHE A 23 -64.03 23.12 23.21
N ASN A 24 -64.41 22.64 24.41
CA ASN A 24 -63.49 21.87 25.27
C ASN A 24 -63.17 20.48 24.70
N MET A 25 -64.13 19.81 24.07
CA MET A 25 -63.87 18.50 23.47
C MET A 25 -62.97 18.61 22.22
N ALA A 26 -63.14 19.66 21.41
CA ALA A 26 -62.26 19.91 20.27
C ALA A 26 -60.82 20.24 20.71
N LEU A 27 -60.65 21.04 21.77
CA LEU A 27 -59.33 21.32 22.35
C LEU A 27 -58.68 20.07 22.96
N PHE A 28 -59.46 19.20 23.61
CA PHE A 28 -58.95 17.95 24.19
C PHE A 28 -58.53 16.93 23.11
N ILE A 29 -59.27 16.84 22.00
CA ILE A 29 -58.91 16.00 20.85
C ILE A 29 -57.67 16.55 20.15
N ILE A 30 -57.52 17.87 20.01
CA ILE A 30 -56.30 18.49 19.47
C ILE A 30 -55.11 18.21 20.40
N PHE A 31 -55.29 18.32 21.72
CA PHE A 31 -54.23 18.05 22.69
C PHE A 31 -53.81 16.56 22.69
N LEU A 32 -54.76 15.63 22.61
CA LEU A 32 -54.47 14.20 22.50
C LEU A 32 -53.82 13.83 21.17
N ASN A 33 -54.23 14.42 20.04
CA ASN A 33 -53.55 14.24 18.75
C ASN A 33 -52.15 14.87 18.75
N SER A 34 -51.94 15.97 19.47
CA SER A 34 -50.62 16.60 19.63
C SER A 34 -49.67 15.70 20.42
N ILE A 35 -50.17 15.04 21.47
CA ILE A 35 -49.40 14.09 22.28
C ILE A 35 -49.15 12.80 21.49
N TRP A 36 -50.12 12.31 20.70
CA TRP A 36 -49.91 11.16 19.81
C TRP A 36 -48.88 11.45 18.69
N LEU A 37 -48.86 12.68 18.15
CA LEU A 37 -47.85 13.16 17.20
C LEU A 37 -46.47 13.44 17.84
N LEU A 38 -46.38 13.55 19.17
CA LEU A 38 -45.13 13.73 19.91
C LEU A 38 -44.57 12.40 20.46
N VAL A 39 -45.42 11.41 20.74
CA VAL A 39 -45.02 10.12 21.36
C VAL A 39 -44.83 9.00 20.31
N LEU A 40 -45.35 9.15 19.09
CA LEU A 40 -45.14 8.20 17.97
C LEU A 40 -44.46 8.84 16.76
N ARG A 41 -43.60 9.85 16.96
CA ARG A 41 -42.51 9.98 16.00
C ARG A 41 -41.59 8.81 16.28
N PRO A 42 -41.40 7.86 15.34
CA PRO A 42 -40.16 7.13 15.38
C PRO A 42 -39.10 8.24 15.38
N VAL A 43 -38.32 8.34 16.45
CA VAL A 43 -36.94 8.73 16.26
C VAL A 43 -36.39 7.58 15.43
N SER A 44 -36.71 7.58 14.13
CA SER A 44 -35.74 7.19 13.14
C SER A 44 -34.59 8.11 13.48
N ALA A 45 -33.68 7.59 14.32
CA ALA A 45 -32.31 8.00 14.27
C ALA A 45 -32.04 8.05 12.78
N SER A 46 -31.92 9.26 12.25
CA SER A 46 -31.20 9.42 11.01
C SER A 46 -29.91 8.68 11.31
N VAL A 47 -29.76 7.48 10.74
CA VAL A 47 -28.44 6.94 10.47
C VAL A 47 -27.77 8.14 9.83
N THR A 48 -26.87 8.78 10.58
CA THR A 48 -26.15 9.95 10.10
C THR A 48 -25.51 9.47 8.83
N SER A 49 -26.07 9.87 7.69
CA SER A 49 -25.40 9.78 6.41
C SER A 49 -24.06 10.45 6.66
N GLY A 50 -23.00 9.65 6.64
CA GLY A 50 -21.66 10.10 6.96
C GLY A 50 -21.32 11.38 6.21
N ILE A 51 -20.53 12.25 6.83
CA ILE A 51 -19.89 13.34 6.10
C ILE A 51 -18.86 12.66 5.19
N ALA A 52 -18.96 12.84 3.87
CA ALA A 52 -17.94 12.37 2.95
C ALA A 52 -16.65 13.17 3.16
N LEU A 53 -15.52 12.48 3.25
CA LEU A 53 -14.21 13.12 3.42
C LEU A 53 -13.74 13.71 2.09
N ASN A 54 -13.91 12.94 1.02
CA ASN A 54 -13.65 13.31 -0.36
C ASN A 54 -14.46 12.39 -1.30
N GLU A 55 -14.22 12.48 -2.61
CA GLU A 55 -14.91 11.64 -3.62
C GLU A 55 -14.61 10.14 -3.48
N PHE A 56 -13.51 9.79 -2.82
CA PHE A 56 -13.11 8.40 -2.56
C PHE A 56 -13.55 7.88 -1.20
N ILE A 57 -13.87 8.72 -0.21
CA ILE A 57 -14.23 8.26 1.14
C ILE A 57 -15.59 8.83 1.48
N ARG A 58 -16.62 7.98 1.38
CA ARG A 58 -18.03 8.40 1.56
C ARG A 58 -18.38 8.69 3.00
N HIS A 59 -17.62 8.14 3.95
CA HIS A 59 -17.85 8.30 5.37
C HIS A 59 -16.53 8.25 6.13
N PHE A 60 -16.32 9.26 6.97
CA PHE A 60 -15.30 9.27 8.02
C PHE A 60 -15.91 9.75 9.34
N GLU A 61 -15.20 9.48 10.44
CA GLU A 61 -15.47 10.06 11.74
C GLU A 61 -14.26 10.89 12.21
N PRO A 62 -14.49 12.09 12.78
CA PRO A 62 -13.46 12.82 13.50
C PRO A 62 -12.95 12.01 14.70
N LEU A 63 -11.63 11.93 14.86
CA LEU A 63 -11.00 11.16 15.92
C LEU A 63 -10.31 12.08 16.93
N PHE A 64 -10.61 11.86 18.21
CA PHE A 64 -10.07 12.62 19.34
C PHE A 64 -9.34 11.72 20.31
N TYR A 65 -8.08 12.04 20.57
CA TYR A 65 -7.27 11.44 21.62
C TYR A 65 -6.15 12.40 22.01
N ASP A 66 -5.58 12.18 23.20
CA ASP A 66 -4.47 12.99 23.70
C ASP A 66 -3.14 12.59 23.02
N HIS A 67 -2.93 13.15 21.83
CA HIS A 67 -1.68 12.99 21.05
C HIS A 67 -0.44 13.51 21.80
N HIS A 68 -0.59 14.44 22.75
CA HIS A 68 0.52 14.85 23.60
C HIS A 68 0.92 13.72 24.56
N ASN A 69 -0.06 13.07 25.18
CA ASN A 69 0.19 11.89 26.00
C ASN A 69 0.76 10.73 25.18
N VAL A 70 0.31 10.51 23.93
CA VAL A 70 0.91 9.51 23.02
C VAL A 70 2.39 9.81 22.79
N ARG A 71 2.75 11.07 22.52
CA ARG A 71 4.15 11.49 22.35
C ARG A 71 4.97 11.31 23.63
N LEU A 72 4.39 11.56 24.80
CA LEU A 72 5.03 11.31 26.10
C LEU A 72 5.23 9.82 26.36
N GLN A 73 4.23 8.98 26.06
CA GLN A 73 4.34 7.53 26.14
C GLN A 73 5.44 7.01 25.21
N HIS A 74 5.47 7.47 23.96
CA HIS A 74 6.55 7.14 23.02
C HIS A 74 7.93 7.53 23.58
N SER A 75 8.07 8.75 24.10
CA SER A 75 9.33 9.22 24.70
C SER A 75 9.76 8.40 25.91
N ARG A 76 8.81 7.90 26.71
CA ARG A 76 9.08 6.97 27.81
C ARG A 76 9.43 5.57 27.31
N SER A 77 8.79 5.12 26.24
CA SER A 77 9.03 3.80 25.63
C SER A 77 10.38 3.61 25.00
N LYS A 78 11.08 4.71 24.73
CA LYS A 78 12.49 4.64 24.37
C LYS A 78 13.38 4.31 25.55
N ARG A 79 13.07 4.87 26.72
CA ARG A 79 13.89 4.76 27.94
C ARG A 79 13.63 3.46 28.72
N GLU A 80 12.42 2.92 28.59
CA GLU A 80 12.03 1.66 29.20
C GLU A 80 11.77 0.63 28.09
N SER A 81 12.68 -0.34 27.96
CA SER A 81 12.68 -1.40 26.91
C SER A 81 11.37 -2.20 26.82
N GLN A 82 10.45 -2.05 27.78
CA GLN A 82 9.22 -2.83 27.89
C GLN A 82 7.91 -2.05 27.81
N SER A 83 7.94 -0.72 27.69
CA SER A 83 6.66 0.00 27.72
C SER A 83 5.93 -0.10 26.37
N GLN A 84 4.74 -0.70 26.43
CA GLN A 84 3.80 -0.73 25.32
C GLN A 84 3.11 0.62 25.22
N LEU A 85 2.95 1.13 24.01
CA LEU A 85 2.13 2.31 23.80
C LEU A 85 0.68 1.87 23.79
N GLN A 86 -0.11 2.41 24.72
CA GLN A 86 -1.52 2.14 24.84
C GLN A 86 -2.32 3.37 24.41
N LEU A 87 -3.19 3.17 23.43
CA LEU A 87 -4.06 4.20 22.91
C LEU A 87 -5.50 3.73 22.96
N GLN A 88 -6.39 4.59 23.46
CA GLN A 88 -7.82 4.35 23.46
C GLN A 88 -8.58 5.52 22.86
N PHE A 89 -9.56 5.21 22.01
CA PHE A 89 -10.46 6.20 21.44
C PHE A 89 -11.78 5.55 21.01
N HIS A 90 -12.84 6.36 20.90
CA HIS A 90 -14.14 5.91 20.41
C HIS A 90 -14.32 6.34 18.95
N ALA A 91 -14.79 5.40 18.12
CA ALA A 91 -15.20 5.64 16.73
C ALA A 91 -16.10 4.49 16.25
N HIS A 92 -16.97 4.74 15.28
CA HIS A 92 -17.86 3.77 14.67
C HIS A 92 -18.68 2.96 15.70
N ASN A 93 -19.16 3.64 16.74
CA ASN A 93 -19.87 3.05 17.89
C ASN A 93 -19.08 1.95 18.62
N ARG A 94 -17.74 2.02 18.58
CA ARG A 94 -16.82 1.08 19.22
C ARG A 94 -15.75 1.83 20.02
N LEU A 95 -15.33 1.24 21.12
CA LEU A 95 -14.09 1.62 21.81
C LEU A 95 -12.93 0.82 21.23
N PHE A 96 -11.96 1.51 20.64
CA PHE A 96 -10.70 0.93 20.22
C PHE A 96 -9.71 1.01 21.38
N LYS A 97 -9.14 -0.13 21.77
CA LYS A 97 -8.02 -0.20 22.72
C LYS A 97 -6.86 -0.87 22.03
N ILE A 98 -5.86 -0.07 21.65
CA ILE A 98 -4.74 -0.48 20.82
C ILE A 98 -3.52 -0.65 21.72
N ARG A 99 -2.88 -1.82 21.64
CA ARG A 99 -1.57 -2.10 22.23
C ARG A 99 -0.52 -2.11 21.13
N LEU A 100 0.41 -1.18 21.17
CA LEU A 100 1.48 -1.04 20.19
C LEU A 100 2.85 -1.34 20.80
N ARG A 101 3.69 -2.02 20.02
CA ARG A 101 5.09 -2.31 20.29
C ARG A 101 5.95 -1.72 19.17
N ARG A 102 7.10 -1.16 19.54
CA ARG A 102 8.06 -0.63 18.55
C ARG A 102 8.49 -1.77 17.64
N SER A 103 8.55 -1.49 16.34
CA SER A 103 8.90 -2.47 15.33
C SER A 103 9.57 -1.79 14.14
N ALA A 104 10.89 -1.61 14.26
CA ALA A 104 11.71 -1.06 13.19
C ALA A 104 12.08 -2.09 12.10
N SER A 105 11.49 -3.29 12.11
CA SER A 105 11.79 -4.42 11.19
C SER A 105 11.49 -4.15 9.73
N VAL A 106 10.88 -3.02 9.43
CA VAL A 106 10.70 -2.49 8.08
C VAL A 106 11.99 -1.85 7.53
N PHE A 107 12.95 -1.47 8.37
CA PHE A 107 14.22 -0.87 7.98
C PHE A 107 15.36 -1.89 8.10
N ALA A 108 16.32 -1.81 7.20
CA ALA A 108 17.57 -2.55 7.33
C ALA A 108 18.47 -1.94 8.41
N ASP A 109 19.28 -2.75 9.09
CA ASP A 109 20.23 -2.28 10.11
C ASP A 109 21.17 -1.17 9.59
N ASP A 110 21.54 -1.25 8.31
CA ASP A 110 22.40 -0.29 7.62
C ASP A 110 21.62 0.71 6.75
N VAL A 111 20.37 1.04 7.14
CA VAL A 111 19.52 1.96 6.38
C VAL A 111 20.16 3.33 6.21
N VAL A 112 20.06 3.86 4.99
CA VAL A 112 20.52 5.22 4.66
C VAL A 112 19.33 6.12 4.36
N LEU A 113 19.18 7.20 5.11
CA LEU A 113 18.12 8.19 4.94
C LEU A 113 18.75 9.53 4.57
N GLU A 114 18.41 10.04 3.40
CA GLU A 114 19.00 11.27 2.86
C GLU A 114 17.95 12.13 2.15
N SER A 115 18.21 13.43 2.11
CA SER A 115 17.51 14.39 1.29
C SER A 115 18.46 15.13 0.37
N THR A 116 17.92 16.01 -0.45
CA THR A 116 18.72 16.99 -1.21
C THR A 116 19.68 17.79 -0.30
N ALA A 117 19.29 18.04 0.95
CA ALA A 117 20.09 18.84 1.89
C ALA A 117 21.15 18.02 2.65
N GLY A 118 21.19 16.68 2.50
CA GLY A 118 22.14 15.80 3.16
C GLY A 118 21.47 14.66 3.94
N SER A 119 22.11 14.19 5.01
CA SER A 119 21.58 13.09 5.83
C SER A 119 20.34 13.55 6.62
N ILE A 120 19.31 12.69 6.68
CA ILE A 120 18.10 12.93 7.47
C ILE A 120 18.21 12.18 8.80
N ALA A 121 18.09 12.90 9.91
CA ALA A 121 17.91 12.29 11.22
C ALA A 121 16.44 11.91 11.41
N PHE A 122 16.11 10.64 11.14
CA PHE A 122 14.77 10.09 11.36
C PHE A 122 14.79 9.09 12.51
N ASP A 123 13.73 9.13 13.29
CA ASP A 123 13.55 8.31 14.47
C ASP A 123 12.78 7.03 14.14
N MET A 124 13.50 5.94 13.91
CA MET A 124 12.94 4.64 13.50
C MET A 124 12.01 4.02 14.57
N ASP A 125 12.13 4.43 15.84
CA ASP A 125 11.28 3.98 16.93
C ASP A 125 9.83 4.48 16.83
N LYS A 126 9.54 5.36 15.86
CA LYS A 126 8.19 5.82 15.55
C LYS A 126 7.37 4.80 14.78
N VAL A 127 7.99 3.69 14.35
CA VAL A 127 7.31 2.59 13.66
C VAL A 127 6.81 1.57 14.67
N TYR A 128 5.53 1.23 14.58
CA TYR A 128 4.85 0.35 15.51
C TYR A 128 4.10 -0.77 14.80
N GLN A 129 4.02 -1.90 15.50
CA GLN A 129 3.11 -3.01 15.22
C GLN A 129 2.33 -3.36 16.49
N GLY A 130 1.17 -3.98 16.37
CA GLY A 130 0.37 -4.33 17.52
C GLY A 130 -0.96 -4.97 17.19
N GLU A 131 -1.86 -4.93 18.16
CA GLU A 131 -3.15 -5.59 18.15
C GLU A 131 -4.16 -4.80 18.99
N LEU A 132 -5.44 -5.11 18.81
CA LEU A 132 -6.51 -4.66 19.69
C LEU A 132 -6.53 -5.51 20.97
N GLU A 133 -6.83 -4.90 22.12
CA GLU A 133 -6.96 -5.62 23.39
C GLU A 133 -8.12 -6.63 23.40
N ASP A 134 -9.14 -6.41 22.58
CA ASP A 134 -10.36 -7.21 22.51
C ASP A 134 -10.40 -8.18 21.33
N ASP A 135 -9.33 -8.24 20.52
CA ASP A 135 -9.23 -9.11 19.35
C ASP A 135 -7.76 -9.52 19.09
N ASP A 136 -7.35 -10.67 19.62
CA ASP A 136 -5.99 -11.21 19.46
C ASP A 136 -5.67 -11.65 18.00
N HIS A 137 -6.67 -11.66 17.11
CA HIS A 137 -6.46 -11.89 15.67
C HIS A 137 -6.39 -10.60 14.86
N SER A 138 -6.59 -9.45 15.51
CA SER A 138 -6.43 -8.16 14.87
C SER A 138 -4.95 -7.83 14.69
N THR A 139 -4.67 -7.04 13.66
CA THR A 139 -3.33 -6.53 13.41
C THR A 139 -3.38 -5.03 13.27
N VAL A 140 -2.41 -4.36 13.89
CA VAL A 140 -2.24 -2.91 13.81
C VAL A 140 -0.84 -2.63 13.32
N SER A 141 -0.74 -1.88 12.23
CA SER A 141 0.52 -1.30 11.76
C SER A 141 0.38 0.20 11.83
N ALA A 142 1.34 0.86 12.44
CA ALA A 142 1.26 2.29 12.68
C ALA A 142 2.62 2.98 12.58
N VAL A 143 2.56 4.28 12.28
CA VAL A 143 3.68 5.21 12.43
C VAL A 143 3.17 6.43 13.21
N LEU A 144 3.98 6.90 14.16
CA LEU A 144 3.70 8.14 14.89
C LEU A 144 4.33 9.33 14.19
N THR A 145 3.54 10.38 13.98
CA THR A 145 4.06 11.67 13.53
C THR A 145 4.91 12.34 14.62
N SER A 146 5.72 13.33 14.26
CA SER A 146 6.42 14.18 15.24
C SER A 146 5.50 14.91 16.22
N SER A 147 4.25 15.20 15.82
CA SER A 147 3.24 15.77 16.72
C SER A 147 2.58 14.73 17.63
N GLY A 148 2.87 13.44 17.49
CA GLY A 148 2.25 12.36 18.27
C GLY A 148 0.90 11.90 17.72
N LEU A 149 0.59 12.25 16.47
CA LEU A 149 -0.57 11.72 15.76
C LEU A 149 -0.27 10.32 15.24
N LEU A 150 -1.28 9.47 15.29
CA LEU A 150 -1.24 8.12 14.77
C LEU A 150 -1.62 8.13 13.28
N ASP A 151 -0.75 7.59 12.44
CA ASP A 151 -1.11 7.04 11.13
C ASP A 151 -1.13 5.52 11.27
N ALA A 152 -2.30 4.88 11.12
CA ALA A 152 -2.44 3.45 11.35
C ALA A 152 -3.43 2.76 10.42
N THR A 153 -3.18 1.46 10.22
CA THR A 153 -4.14 0.50 9.68
C THR A 153 -4.45 -0.50 10.77
N VAL A 154 -5.73 -0.61 11.13
CA VAL A 154 -6.26 -1.59 12.09
C VAL A 154 -7.06 -2.60 11.29
N SER A 155 -6.55 -3.82 11.15
CA SER A 155 -7.24 -4.90 10.44
C SER A 155 -7.86 -5.86 11.45
N THR A 156 -9.14 -6.15 11.28
CA THR A 156 -9.89 -7.18 12.01
C THR A 156 -10.35 -8.27 11.06
N ALA A 157 -10.97 -9.33 11.57
CA ALA A 157 -11.54 -10.38 10.71
C ALA A 157 -12.65 -9.89 9.76
N SER A 158 -13.32 -8.78 10.10
CA SER A 158 -14.51 -8.30 9.37
C SER A 158 -14.33 -6.96 8.65
N GLU A 159 -13.39 -6.13 9.11
CA GLU A 159 -13.24 -4.77 8.64
C GLU A 159 -11.81 -4.28 8.81
N THR A 160 -11.38 -3.37 7.94
CA THR A 160 -10.11 -2.65 8.07
C THR A 160 -10.40 -1.16 8.27
N TYR A 161 -9.77 -0.57 9.28
CA TYR A 161 -9.89 0.85 9.61
C TYR A 161 -8.57 1.57 9.31
N TYR A 162 -8.68 2.78 8.78
CA TYR A 162 -7.55 3.68 8.54
C TYR A 162 -7.68 4.87 9.46
N VAL A 163 -6.60 5.18 10.19
CA VAL A 163 -6.46 6.36 11.03
C VAL A 163 -5.41 7.25 10.41
N GLU A 164 -5.74 8.52 10.16
CA GLU A 164 -4.82 9.45 9.51
C GLU A 164 -4.88 10.85 10.12
N PRO A 165 -3.78 11.62 10.08
CA PRO A 165 -3.80 13.04 10.42
C PRO A 165 -4.81 13.80 9.57
N ALA A 166 -5.66 14.61 10.21
CA ALA A 166 -6.70 15.37 9.52
C ALA A 166 -6.12 16.40 8.52
N SER A 167 -4.90 16.88 8.78
CA SER A 167 -4.16 17.83 7.93
C SER A 167 -3.90 17.31 6.50
N ARG A 168 -4.01 16.00 6.25
CA ARG A 168 -3.87 15.44 4.88
C ARG A 168 -5.03 15.82 3.95
N TYR A 169 -6.21 15.99 4.54
CA TYR A 169 -7.48 16.16 3.84
C TYR A 169 -8.00 17.60 3.88
N PHE A 170 -7.65 18.34 4.93
CA PHE A 170 -8.16 19.67 5.16
C PHE A 170 -7.02 20.69 5.20
N ASP A 171 -7.22 21.84 4.55
CA ASP A 171 -6.25 22.93 4.55
C ASP A 171 -5.95 23.44 5.96
N ALA A 172 -4.67 23.71 6.23
CA ALA A 172 -4.20 24.28 7.50
C ALA A 172 -4.81 25.66 7.84
N SER A 173 -5.42 26.34 6.86
CA SER A 173 -6.15 27.60 7.05
C SER A 173 -7.49 27.41 7.77
N ARG A 174 -8.02 26.18 7.82
CA ARG A 174 -9.19 25.83 8.61
C ARG A 174 -8.75 25.49 10.02
N ASN A 175 -9.32 26.18 11.01
CA ASN A 175 -9.11 25.84 12.41
C ASN A 175 -9.86 24.53 12.71
N LEU A 176 -9.24 23.39 12.42
CA LEU A 176 -9.84 22.07 12.60
C LEU A 176 -10.02 21.80 14.08
N SER A 177 -11.23 21.37 14.46
CA SER A 177 -11.52 21.00 15.85
C SER A 177 -10.96 19.63 16.23
N PHE A 178 -10.56 18.80 15.25
CA PHE A 178 -10.13 17.42 15.47
C PHE A 178 -8.74 17.14 14.84
N PRO A 179 -7.88 16.37 15.53
CA PRO A 179 -6.51 16.12 15.09
C PRO A 179 -6.36 15.01 14.03
N ALA A 180 -7.27 14.04 14.02
CA ALA A 180 -7.20 12.87 13.13
C ALA A 180 -8.59 12.48 12.60
N VAL A 181 -8.60 11.69 11.54
CA VAL A 181 -9.79 11.06 10.98
C VAL A 181 -9.66 9.54 11.05
N ILE A 182 -10.80 8.86 11.16
CA ILE A 182 -10.88 7.41 11.01
C ILE A 182 -11.99 7.06 10.01
N TYR A 183 -11.74 6.07 9.17
CA TYR A 183 -12.72 5.55 8.22
C TYR A 183 -12.49 4.07 7.95
N LYS A 184 -13.51 3.40 7.41
CA LYS A 184 -13.48 1.99 7.04
C LYS A 184 -13.02 1.80 5.60
N ALA A 185 -12.39 0.67 5.32
CA ALA A 185 -12.12 0.24 3.95
C ALA A 185 -13.43 0.18 3.15
N SER A 186 -14.50 -0.37 3.74
CA SER A 186 -15.84 -0.45 3.13
C SER A 186 -16.53 0.90 2.84
N ASP A 187 -15.97 2.01 3.34
CA ASP A 187 -16.40 3.37 3.04
C ASP A 187 -15.58 4.04 1.93
N VAL A 188 -14.58 3.34 1.38
CA VAL A 188 -13.78 3.80 0.25
C VAL A 188 -14.48 3.47 -1.07
N LEU A 189 -14.92 4.51 -1.77
CA LEU A 189 -15.47 4.46 -3.10
C LEU A 189 -14.40 4.45 -4.17
N HIS A 190 -14.79 3.87 -5.29
CA HIS A 190 -14.04 3.94 -6.52
C HIS A 190 -14.50 5.06 -7.43
N PRO A 191 -13.57 5.73 -8.13
CA PRO A 191 -13.93 6.49 -9.30
C PRO A 191 -14.58 5.52 -10.32
N ASP A 192 -15.67 6.00 -10.92
CA ASP A 192 -16.63 5.26 -11.74
C ASP A 192 -15.98 4.24 -12.72
N PRO A 193 -16.32 2.93 -12.65
CA PRO A 193 -15.88 1.92 -13.62
C PRO A 193 -16.25 2.21 -15.08
N HIS A 194 -17.19 3.13 -15.31
CA HIS A 194 -17.68 3.50 -16.65
C HIS A 194 -16.92 4.67 -17.28
N HIS A 195 -16.04 5.36 -16.54
CA HIS A 195 -15.19 6.42 -17.08
C HIS A 195 -13.74 5.91 -17.23
N HIS A 196 -13.45 5.42 -18.44
CA HIS A 196 -12.15 5.07 -19.03
C HIS A 196 -11.69 3.61 -18.90
N GLY A 197 -11.94 2.86 -19.97
CA GLY A 197 -11.42 1.52 -20.24
C GLY A 197 -9.94 1.48 -20.66
N SER A 198 -9.07 2.25 -20.02
CA SER A 198 -7.62 2.08 -20.19
C SER A 198 -7.12 1.02 -19.21
N GLY A 199 -6.73 -0.15 -19.71
CA GLY A 199 -6.10 -1.20 -18.89
C GLY A 199 -4.81 -0.70 -18.20
N CYS A 200 -4.39 -1.32 -17.10
CA CYS A 200 -3.25 -0.81 -16.33
C CYS A 200 -1.95 -0.69 -17.15
N ALA A 201 -1.24 0.42 -16.93
CA ALA A 201 -0.10 0.85 -17.73
C ALA A 201 1.08 -0.13 -17.70
N SER A 202 1.31 -0.83 -16.57
CA SER A 202 2.40 -1.82 -16.43
C SER A 202 2.25 -2.97 -17.40
N HIS A 203 1.03 -3.46 -17.58
CA HIS A 203 0.76 -4.52 -18.54
C HIS A 203 0.88 -4.04 -19.98
N GLN A 204 0.41 -2.84 -20.29
CA GLN A 204 0.60 -2.26 -21.63
C GLN A 204 2.09 -2.12 -21.98
N LEU A 205 2.91 -1.68 -21.01
CA LEU A 205 4.36 -1.60 -21.16
C LEU A 205 4.99 -2.98 -21.39
N TYR A 206 4.57 -3.99 -20.62
CA TYR A 206 4.99 -5.38 -20.80
C TYR A 206 4.66 -5.88 -22.20
N LEU A 207 3.42 -5.75 -22.67
CA LEU A 207 3.02 -6.19 -24.01
C LEU A 207 3.87 -5.53 -25.11
N LYS A 208 4.12 -4.22 -25.02
CA LYS A 208 5.00 -3.49 -25.96
C LYS A 208 6.43 -4.06 -25.99
N GLN A 209 6.98 -4.50 -24.86
CA GLN A 209 8.30 -5.14 -24.82
C GLN A 209 8.30 -6.50 -25.52
N PHE A 210 7.23 -7.29 -25.33
CA PHE A 210 7.08 -8.61 -25.95
C PHE A 210 6.98 -8.52 -27.48
N GLU A 211 6.20 -7.57 -27.99
CA GLU A 211 6.05 -7.34 -29.42
C GLU A 211 7.37 -6.93 -30.08
N HIS A 212 8.12 -6.01 -29.46
CA HIS A 212 9.43 -5.57 -29.96
C HIS A 212 10.43 -6.73 -30.09
N PHE A 213 10.49 -7.62 -29.09
CA PHE A 213 11.38 -8.77 -29.12
C PHE A 213 11.00 -9.78 -30.22
N HIS A 214 9.70 -9.92 -30.50
CA HIS A 214 9.20 -10.80 -31.54
C HIS A 214 9.40 -10.25 -32.96
N CYS A 215 9.27 -8.93 -33.21
CA CYS A 215 9.62 -8.38 -34.52
C CYS A 215 11.17 -8.32 -34.70
N ALA A 216 11.99 -8.15 -33.65
CA ALA A 216 13.46 -8.14 -33.76
C ALA A 216 14.08 -9.50 -34.13
N ASN A 217 13.59 -10.60 -33.55
CA ASN A 217 14.10 -11.96 -33.84
C ASN A 217 13.74 -12.48 -35.24
N LYS A 218 12.87 -11.79 -36.00
CA LYS A 218 12.55 -12.16 -37.39
C LYS A 218 13.57 -11.64 -38.41
N GLN A 219 14.32 -10.58 -38.09
CA GLN A 219 15.35 -10.07 -39.00
C GLN A 219 16.58 -10.99 -39.11
N GLU A 220 16.72 -11.99 -38.22
CA GLU A 220 17.87 -12.90 -38.21
C GLU A 220 17.59 -14.35 -38.66
N ASN A 221 16.35 -14.74 -38.97
CA ASN A 221 16.03 -16.11 -39.40
C ASN A 221 15.12 -16.16 -40.63
N HIS A 222 15.72 -15.96 -41.81
CA HIS A 222 15.20 -16.49 -43.06
C HIS A 222 15.69 -17.93 -43.22
N ASP A 223 14.93 -18.90 -42.70
CA ASP A 223 14.71 -20.25 -43.28
C ASP A 223 14.03 -21.19 -42.26
N GLY A 224 12.77 -21.60 -42.53
CA GLY A 224 12.07 -22.66 -41.77
C GLY A 224 10.54 -22.56 -41.74
N PRO A 225 9.78 -23.67 -41.74
CA PRO A 225 8.59 -23.83 -42.58
C PRO A 225 7.30 -23.19 -42.05
N ARG A 226 6.50 -22.71 -43.01
CA ARG A 226 5.09 -22.32 -42.88
C ARG A 226 4.26 -23.54 -42.48
N ASN A 227 3.67 -23.53 -41.29
CA ASN A 227 2.34 -24.09 -41.01
C ASN A 227 2.00 -23.96 -39.51
N SER A 228 1.43 -22.81 -39.13
CA SER A 228 0.40 -22.77 -38.08
C SER A 228 -0.53 -21.60 -38.39
N SER A 229 -1.78 -21.89 -38.72
CA SER A 229 -2.85 -20.91 -39.00
C SER A 229 -3.15 -19.96 -37.83
N ASP A 230 -2.63 -20.24 -36.64
CA ASP A 230 -2.88 -19.47 -35.41
C ASP A 230 -1.92 -18.29 -35.22
N LEU A 231 -0.94 -18.09 -36.12
CA LEU A 231 0.04 -16.99 -36.07
C LEU A 231 -0.24 -15.90 -37.11
N ALA A 232 -1.43 -15.90 -37.72
CA ALA A 232 -1.82 -14.90 -38.73
C ALA A 232 -2.27 -13.57 -38.12
N SER A 233 -2.83 -13.56 -36.91
CA SER A 233 -3.34 -12.34 -36.27
C SER A 233 -2.24 -11.42 -35.71
N VAL A 234 -1.10 -11.99 -35.30
CA VAL A 234 0.09 -11.22 -34.86
C VAL A 234 0.90 -10.71 -36.08
N LEU A 235 0.70 -11.29 -37.27
CA LEU A 235 1.43 -10.91 -38.48
C LEU A 235 1.00 -9.55 -39.04
N THR A 236 -0.22 -9.10 -38.77
CA THR A 236 -0.75 -7.84 -39.32
C THR A 236 -0.15 -6.59 -38.66
N SER A 237 0.34 -6.67 -37.41
CA SER A 237 0.88 -5.49 -36.70
C SER A 237 2.33 -5.13 -37.06
N CYS A 238 3.16 -6.08 -37.52
CA CYS A 238 4.53 -5.73 -37.96
C CYS A 238 4.54 -5.11 -39.40
N GLN A 239 3.39 -4.89 -40.08
CA GLN A 239 3.34 -4.33 -41.45
C GLN A 239 2.97 -2.83 -41.53
N GLU A 240 2.60 -2.17 -40.44
CA GLU A 240 2.20 -0.75 -40.48
C GLU A 240 3.29 0.26 -40.07
N SER A 241 4.53 -0.18 -39.81
CA SER A 241 5.64 0.74 -39.51
C SER A 241 6.37 1.28 -40.75
N ASN A 242 5.78 1.16 -41.95
CA ASN A 242 6.41 1.62 -43.19
C ASN A 242 5.42 2.03 -44.28
N THR A 243 4.51 2.98 -44.04
CA THR A 243 4.03 3.89 -45.10
C THR A 243 3.37 5.14 -44.53
N ASN A 244 3.75 6.30 -45.08
CA ASN A 244 3.08 7.58 -44.85
C ASN A 244 1.67 7.58 -45.47
N ASN A 245 0.69 8.01 -44.66
CA ASN A 245 -0.44 8.88 -45.02
C ASN A 245 -1.53 8.34 -46.00
N LYS A 246 -2.74 8.06 -45.50
CA LYS A 246 -4.04 8.68 -45.87
C LYS A 246 -5.22 7.89 -45.28
N GLY A 247 -6.26 8.63 -44.88
CA GLY A 247 -7.36 8.14 -44.04
C GLY A 247 -8.40 7.23 -44.69
N GLY A 248 -9.21 6.64 -43.81
CA GLY A 248 -10.44 5.92 -44.07
C GLY A 248 -11.04 5.46 -42.75
N VAL A 249 -12.31 5.81 -42.51
CA VAL A 249 -13.10 5.37 -41.35
C VAL A 249 -13.53 3.92 -41.58
N SER A 250 -13.30 3.04 -40.62
CA SER A 250 -14.02 1.77 -40.49
C SER A 250 -14.16 1.37 -39.02
N GLU A 251 -15.40 1.15 -38.61
CA GLU A 251 -15.83 0.71 -37.28
C GLU A 251 -15.36 -0.72 -36.93
N GLY A 252 -14.99 -0.90 -35.66
CA GLY A 252 -15.29 -2.10 -34.87
C GLY A 252 -14.38 -3.33 -35.04
N ILE A 253 -13.47 -3.53 -34.09
CA ILE A 253 -13.21 -4.75 -33.27
C ILE A 253 -12.03 -4.41 -32.33
N GLU A 254 -12.21 -4.54 -31.01
CA GLU A 254 -11.14 -4.29 -30.03
C GLU A 254 -10.02 -5.36 -30.09
N PRO A 255 -8.74 -4.99 -30.28
CA PRO A 255 -7.62 -5.95 -30.37
C PRO A 255 -7.23 -6.63 -29.04
N ASN A 256 -7.68 -6.11 -27.89
CA ASN A 256 -7.16 -6.51 -26.57
C ASN A 256 -7.59 -7.91 -26.10
N GLN A 257 -8.68 -8.48 -26.62
CA GLN A 257 -9.21 -9.76 -26.10
C GLN A 257 -8.54 -11.02 -26.70
N LEU A 258 -7.99 -10.94 -27.91
CA LEU A 258 -7.36 -12.08 -28.61
C LEU A 258 -5.90 -12.32 -28.18
N ILE A 259 -5.21 -11.29 -27.69
CA ILE A 259 -3.83 -11.37 -27.20
C ILE A 259 -3.80 -12.08 -25.83
N ASP A 260 -4.77 -11.81 -24.96
CA ASP A 260 -4.85 -12.39 -23.61
C ASP A 260 -4.98 -13.94 -23.64
N GLN A 261 -5.85 -14.46 -24.51
CA GLN A 261 -6.04 -15.92 -24.65
C GLN A 261 -4.83 -16.63 -25.29
N THR A 262 -4.11 -15.98 -26.20
CA THR A 262 -2.93 -16.56 -26.87
C THR A 262 -1.68 -16.52 -25.97
N LEU A 263 -1.55 -15.52 -25.11
CA LEU A 263 -0.51 -15.47 -24.08
C LEU A 263 -0.73 -16.53 -23.00
N TYR A 264 -1.98 -16.72 -22.54
CA TYR A 264 -2.33 -17.73 -21.53
C TYR A 264 -2.18 -19.17 -22.06
N SER A 265 -2.59 -19.43 -23.30
CA SER A 265 -2.45 -20.76 -23.95
C SER A 265 -1.01 -21.06 -24.40
N GLY A 266 -0.23 -20.03 -24.78
CA GLY A 266 1.21 -20.14 -25.04
C GLY A 266 2.03 -20.47 -23.80
N TRP A 267 1.55 -20.04 -22.62
CA TRP A 267 2.13 -20.34 -21.31
C TRP A 267 2.08 -21.84 -20.99
N ASN A 268 0.94 -22.50 -21.18
CA ASN A 268 0.78 -23.93 -20.86
C ASN A 268 1.43 -24.88 -21.90
N ARG A 269 1.54 -24.48 -23.17
CA ARG A 269 1.97 -25.39 -24.25
C ARG A 269 3.50 -25.45 -24.47
N ARG A 270 4.28 -24.51 -23.94
CA ARG A 270 5.77 -24.49 -24.10
C ARG A 270 6.55 -25.03 -22.90
N HIS A 271 5.89 -25.58 -21.89
CA HIS A 271 6.55 -26.20 -20.74
C HIS A 271 7.17 -27.58 -21.02
N ASN A 272 7.09 -28.07 -22.26
CA ASN A 272 7.57 -29.41 -22.59
C ASN A 272 8.25 -29.45 -23.97
N GLU A 273 9.38 -28.75 -24.15
CA GLU A 273 10.41 -29.20 -25.09
C GLU A 273 11.73 -28.41 -24.94
N LYS A 274 12.83 -29.18 -24.97
CA LYS A 274 14.26 -28.78 -24.93
C LYS A 274 14.86 -28.53 -23.54
N LYS A 275 14.98 -29.63 -22.77
CA LYS A 275 15.98 -29.76 -21.69
C LYS A 275 17.41 -29.70 -22.27
N LYS A 276 17.97 -28.49 -22.43
CA LYS A 276 19.42 -28.31 -22.28
C LYS A 276 19.71 -28.36 -20.78
N LYS A 277 20.55 -29.30 -20.33
CA LYS A 277 20.98 -29.46 -18.93
C LYS A 277 21.73 -28.21 -18.45
N LYS A 278 21.03 -27.10 -18.13
CA LYS A 278 21.53 -26.13 -17.17
C LYS A 278 21.46 -26.80 -15.79
N ARG A 279 22.54 -26.73 -15.00
CA ARG A 279 22.51 -27.11 -13.57
C ARG A 279 21.27 -26.44 -12.97
N ARG A 280 20.35 -27.22 -12.38
CA ARG A 280 19.25 -26.65 -11.58
C ARG A 280 19.93 -25.79 -10.51
N SER A 281 19.73 -24.47 -10.57
CA SER A 281 20.17 -23.60 -9.48
C SER A 281 19.44 -24.05 -8.22
N THR A 282 20.17 -24.27 -7.14
CA THR A 282 19.57 -24.59 -5.84
C THR A 282 18.81 -23.37 -5.35
N ILE A 283 17.53 -23.56 -5.03
CA ILE A 283 16.68 -22.54 -4.42
C ILE A 283 16.98 -22.55 -2.92
N ASP A 284 17.24 -21.38 -2.34
CA ASP A 284 17.37 -21.22 -0.89
C ASP A 284 16.08 -20.59 -0.33
N HIS A 285 15.24 -21.42 0.29
CA HIS A 285 13.96 -20.98 0.85
C HIS A 285 14.13 -20.04 2.04
N ARG A 286 15.33 -19.96 2.65
CA ARG A 286 15.62 -19.00 3.73
C ARG A 286 15.74 -17.57 3.21
N LYS A 287 16.00 -17.38 1.92
CA LYS A 287 16.06 -16.06 1.29
C LYS A 287 14.65 -15.55 1.01
N THR A 288 14.07 -14.81 1.95
CA THR A 288 12.70 -14.30 1.83
C THR A 288 12.62 -12.77 1.76
N THR A 289 13.75 -12.07 1.95
CA THR A 289 13.76 -10.60 2.09
C THR A 289 14.24 -9.87 0.84
N CYS A 290 13.41 -8.94 0.36
CA CYS A 290 13.70 -8.01 -0.74
C CYS A 290 14.09 -6.62 -0.20
N MET A 291 15.34 -6.21 -0.42
CA MET A 291 15.86 -4.90 0.00
C MET A 291 15.41 -3.78 -0.95
N LEU A 292 14.76 -2.75 -0.41
CA LEU A 292 14.17 -1.64 -1.17
C LEU A 292 15.03 -0.37 -1.14
N TYR A 293 15.05 0.34 -2.27
CA TYR A 293 15.41 1.75 -2.32
C TYR A 293 14.17 2.58 -2.69
N LEU A 294 13.73 3.45 -1.77
CA LEU A 294 12.60 4.32 -2.00
C LEU A 294 13.07 5.75 -2.26
N GLN A 295 12.46 6.42 -3.23
CA GLN A 295 12.68 7.83 -3.50
C GLN A 295 11.35 8.58 -3.44
N ALA A 296 11.36 9.82 -2.97
CA ALA A 296 10.25 10.75 -3.04
C ALA A 296 10.65 11.97 -3.87
N ASP A 297 9.89 12.31 -4.91
CA ASP A 297 10.17 13.51 -5.71
C ASP A 297 9.72 14.80 -5.00
N HIS A 298 10.09 15.95 -5.56
CA HIS A 298 9.79 17.26 -4.96
C HIS A 298 8.28 17.54 -4.85
N LEU A 299 7.45 16.95 -5.72
CA LEU A 299 5.99 17.09 -5.65
C LEU A 299 5.42 16.26 -4.49
N PHE A 300 5.94 15.05 -4.29
CA PHE A 300 5.63 14.25 -3.12
C PHE A 300 6.03 14.97 -1.83
N TYR A 301 7.26 15.50 -1.77
CA TYR A 301 7.73 16.31 -0.65
C TYR A 301 6.83 17.52 -0.39
N GLY A 302 6.51 18.29 -1.43
CA GLY A 302 5.65 19.47 -1.32
C GLY A 302 4.25 19.12 -0.78
N LYS A 303 3.72 17.94 -1.13
CA LYS A 303 2.43 17.48 -0.59
C LYS A 303 2.53 16.99 0.86
N MET A 304 3.56 16.22 1.20
CA MET A 304 3.71 15.67 2.55
C MET A 304 4.13 16.73 3.57
N GLY A 305 4.81 17.79 3.11
CA GLY A 305 5.16 18.98 3.89
C GLY A 305 6.48 18.88 4.67
N SER A 306 7.03 17.68 4.89
CA SER A 306 8.34 17.50 5.51
C SER A 306 9.03 16.21 5.05
N GLU A 307 10.36 16.14 5.23
CA GLU A 307 11.16 14.95 4.93
C GLU A 307 10.70 13.76 5.79
N GLU A 308 10.38 14.04 7.05
CA GLU A 308 9.85 13.08 8.01
C GLU A 308 8.51 12.52 7.55
N ALA A 309 7.55 13.37 7.14
CA ALA A 309 6.24 12.92 6.67
C ALA A 309 6.34 12.08 5.38
N CYS A 310 7.34 12.35 4.51
CA CYS A 310 7.63 11.50 3.37
C CYS A 310 8.07 10.10 3.80
N ILE A 311 9.01 10.01 4.73
CA ILE A 311 9.53 8.74 5.26
C ILE A 311 8.40 7.96 5.94
N GLU A 312 7.61 8.62 6.79
CA GLU A 312 6.45 8.02 7.46
C GLU A 312 5.49 7.41 6.43
N THR A 313 5.10 8.18 5.41
CA THR A 313 4.16 7.73 4.37
C THR A 313 4.71 6.53 3.58
N MET A 314 5.97 6.60 3.12
CA MET A 314 6.61 5.48 2.42
C MET A 314 6.72 4.24 3.30
N THR A 315 7.04 4.41 4.58
CA THR A 315 7.13 3.31 5.55
C THR A 315 5.79 2.61 5.75
N ARG A 316 4.69 3.36 5.84
CA ARG A 316 3.32 2.82 5.94
C ARG A 316 2.95 1.95 4.74
N HIS A 317 3.37 2.35 3.54
CA HIS A 317 3.16 1.55 2.33
C HIS A 317 3.92 0.22 2.40
N VAL A 318 5.18 0.21 2.85
CA VAL A 318 5.97 -1.03 2.99
C VAL A 318 5.39 -1.93 4.08
N GLN A 319 4.96 -1.39 5.23
CA GLN A 319 4.28 -2.19 6.26
C GLN A 319 3.05 -2.91 5.69
N ARG A 320 2.25 -2.21 4.87
CA ARG A 320 1.06 -2.82 4.26
C ARG A 320 1.44 -3.89 3.25
N VAL A 321 2.43 -3.64 2.39
CA VAL A 321 2.96 -4.66 1.46
C VAL A 321 3.44 -5.89 2.22
N ASN A 322 4.20 -5.74 3.31
CA ASN A 322 4.63 -6.86 4.15
C ASN A 322 3.45 -7.66 4.68
N SER A 323 2.38 -7.01 5.15
CA SER A 323 1.18 -7.72 5.62
C SER A 323 0.46 -8.51 4.52
N ILE A 324 0.56 -8.06 3.26
CA ILE A 324 -0.05 -8.74 2.10
C ILE A 324 0.80 -9.93 1.68
N TYR A 325 2.12 -9.77 1.55
CA TYR A 325 3.02 -10.77 0.96
C TYR A 325 3.49 -11.85 1.93
N LYS A 326 3.60 -11.54 3.23
CA LYS A 326 4.21 -12.44 4.22
C LYS A 326 3.53 -13.81 4.28
N ASN A 327 2.21 -13.84 4.26
CA ASN A 327 1.44 -15.07 4.44
C ASN A 327 1.01 -15.71 3.10
N VAL A 328 1.57 -15.27 1.98
CA VAL A 328 1.23 -15.82 0.66
C VAL A 328 2.04 -17.09 0.43
N ASP A 329 1.34 -18.18 0.14
CA ASP A 329 1.92 -19.45 -0.31
C ASP A 329 2.15 -19.37 -1.83
N PHE A 330 3.37 -19.02 -2.24
CA PHE A 330 3.73 -18.91 -3.65
C PHE A 330 4.09 -20.27 -4.24
N ASP A 331 4.68 -21.17 -3.47
CA ASP A 331 5.13 -22.47 -3.97
C ASP A 331 4.08 -23.60 -3.90
N GLY A 332 2.96 -23.34 -3.23
CA GLY A 332 1.81 -24.22 -3.13
C GLY A 332 1.99 -25.35 -2.11
N ASP A 333 2.87 -25.17 -1.13
CA ASP A 333 3.17 -26.20 -0.11
C ASP A 333 2.23 -26.19 1.10
N GLY A 334 1.30 -25.22 1.17
CA GLY A 334 0.33 -25.04 2.24
C GLY A 334 0.80 -24.14 3.38
N GLN A 335 2.00 -23.57 3.30
CA GLN A 335 2.55 -22.60 4.26
C GLN A 335 2.86 -21.27 3.58
N GLY A 336 2.83 -20.18 4.36
CA GLY A 336 3.24 -18.87 3.83
C GLY A 336 4.75 -18.84 3.58
N ASP A 337 5.16 -18.19 2.49
CA ASP A 337 6.55 -18.08 2.06
C ASP A 337 7.40 -17.07 2.86
N ASP A 338 6.80 -16.36 3.82
CA ASP A 338 7.40 -15.32 4.66
C ASP A 338 8.14 -14.22 3.87
N ILE A 339 7.63 -13.90 2.66
CA ILE A 339 8.19 -12.84 1.83
C ILE A 339 8.09 -11.50 2.55
N ASN A 340 9.24 -10.85 2.73
CA ASN A 340 9.36 -9.59 3.45
C ASN A 340 10.10 -8.53 2.62
N PHE A 341 9.78 -7.27 2.87
CA PHE A 341 10.45 -6.12 2.26
C PHE A 341 11.06 -5.24 3.34
N MET A 342 12.33 -4.89 3.14
CA MET A 342 13.08 -4.05 4.06
C MET A 342 13.64 -2.83 3.34
N ILE A 343 13.42 -1.65 3.91
CA ILE A 343 13.90 -0.38 3.40
C ILE A 343 15.39 -0.27 3.73
N LYS A 344 16.22 -0.31 2.69
CA LYS A 344 17.67 -0.15 2.80
C LYS A 344 18.12 1.28 2.52
N ARG A 345 17.38 2.03 1.70
CA ARG A 345 17.66 3.44 1.43
C ARG A 345 16.37 4.22 1.19
N ILE A 346 16.31 5.44 1.71
CA ILE A 346 15.32 6.44 1.32
C ILE A 346 16.04 7.71 0.87
N LYS A 347 15.61 8.26 -0.28
CA LYS A 347 16.01 9.59 -0.74
C LYS A 347 14.82 10.51 -0.93
N VAL A 348 14.77 11.62 -0.19
CA VAL A 348 13.72 12.65 -0.33
C VAL A 348 14.26 13.85 -1.11
N HIS A 349 13.76 14.05 -2.33
CA HIS A 349 14.10 15.24 -3.11
C HIS A 349 13.22 16.40 -2.63
N THR A 350 13.81 17.42 -2.02
CA THR A 350 13.08 18.61 -1.57
C THR A 350 12.92 19.62 -2.70
N GLU A 351 12.25 20.74 -2.46
CA GLU A 351 12.17 21.84 -3.44
C GLU A 351 13.56 22.37 -3.87
N GLN A 352 14.58 22.21 -3.02
CA GLN A 352 15.96 22.60 -3.36
C GLN A 352 16.51 21.81 -4.56
N ALA A 353 16.02 20.59 -4.80
CA ALA A 353 16.45 19.75 -5.90
C ALA A 353 16.20 20.41 -7.26
N LEU A 354 15.20 21.31 -7.35
CA LEU A 354 14.90 22.07 -8.57
C LEU A 354 16.05 22.99 -9.00
N ASN A 355 16.96 23.33 -8.10
CA ASN A 355 18.14 24.15 -8.40
C ASN A 355 19.36 23.32 -8.82
N GLU A 356 19.30 21.99 -8.70
CA GLU A 356 20.40 21.10 -9.04
C GLU A 356 20.32 20.68 -10.52
N ALA A 357 21.39 20.91 -11.28
CA ALA A 357 21.48 20.46 -12.67
C ALA A 357 21.39 18.93 -12.82
N SER A 358 21.71 18.18 -11.76
CA SER A 358 21.60 16.71 -11.71
C SER A 358 20.19 16.21 -11.45
N TYR A 359 19.24 17.08 -11.07
CA TYR A 359 17.88 16.66 -10.78
C TYR A 359 17.08 16.46 -12.07
N ARG A 360 16.61 15.22 -12.30
CA ARG A 360 16.04 14.79 -13.58
C ARG A 360 14.51 14.80 -13.62
N PHE A 361 13.88 15.20 -12.52
CA PHE A 361 12.43 15.16 -12.36
C PHE A 361 11.73 16.55 -12.23
N PRO A 362 12.24 17.68 -12.75
CA PRO A 362 11.57 18.98 -12.58
C PRO A 362 10.35 19.16 -13.51
N GLY A 363 10.32 18.49 -14.66
CA GLY A 363 9.28 18.67 -15.68
C GLY A 363 7.97 17.96 -15.37
N ASN A 364 6.96 18.15 -16.24
CA ASN A 364 5.77 17.30 -16.29
C ASN A 364 6.03 16.14 -17.27
N TYR A 365 5.88 14.90 -16.82
CA TYR A 365 6.21 13.70 -17.59
C TYR A 365 5.00 12.77 -17.64
N GLY A 366 4.77 12.16 -18.80
CA GLY A 366 3.91 10.98 -18.87
C GLY A 366 4.51 9.82 -18.07
N VAL A 367 3.65 8.91 -17.62
CA VAL A 367 4.00 7.82 -16.70
C VAL A 367 5.15 6.94 -17.22
N GLU A 368 5.14 6.58 -18.50
CA GLU A 368 6.21 5.79 -19.13
C GLU A 368 7.55 6.53 -19.10
N LYS A 369 7.56 7.82 -19.48
CA LYS A 369 8.80 8.62 -19.48
C LYS A 369 9.33 8.82 -18.06
N PHE A 370 8.46 8.98 -17.07
CA PHE A 370 8.85 9.13 -15.68
C PHE A 370 9.53 7.86 -15.15
N LEU A 371 8.95 6.68 -15.41
CA LEU A 371 9.59 5.40 -15.07
C LEU A 371 10.92 5.21 -15.81
N GLU A 372 10.99 5.55 -17.10
CA GLU A 372 12.23 5.45 -17.86
C GLU A 372 13.35 6.31 -17.28
N LEU A 373 13.07 7.58 -16.94
CA LEU A 373 14.02 8.46 -16.28
C LEU A 373 14.46 7.86 -14.95
N PHE A 374 13.50 7.41 -14.12
CA PHE A 374 13.83 6.78 -12.84
C PHE A 374 14.74 5.55 -13.01
N SER A 375 14.54 4.79 -14.09
CA SER A 375 15.30 3.57 -14.43
C SER A 375 16.71 3.84 -14.95
N GLU A 376 17.10 5.06 -15.29
CA GLU A 376 18.47 5.38 -15.78
C GLU A 376 19.53 5.43 -14.65
N GLU A 377 19.11 5.33 -13.39
CA GLU A 377 20.02 5.18 -12.24
C GLU A 377 20.47 3.72 -12.05
N ASP A 378 21.58 3.52 -11.34
CA ASP A 378 22.05 2.17 -10.98
C ASP A 378 21.43 1.71 -9.65
N TYR A 379 20.58 0.68 -9.73
CA TYR A 379 19.95 0.03 -8.59
C TYR A 379 20.44 -1.40 -8.33
N ASN A 380 21.64 -1.76 -8.80
CA ASN A 380 22.23 -3.10 -8.68
C ASN A 380 22.32 -3.61 -7.24
N ALA A 381 22.45 -2.71 -6.26
CA ALA A 381 22.56 -3.02 -4.84
C ALA A 381 21.23 -3.37 -4.18
N PHE A 382 20.10 -3.12 -4.85
CA PHE A 382 18.77 -3.29 -4.31
C PHE A 382 18.02 -4.39 -5.04
N CYS A 383 17.06 -4.98 -4.35
CA CYS A 383 16.13 -5.93 -4.94
C CYS A 383 15.15 -5.22 -5.88
N LEU A 384 14.54 -4.13 -5.38
CA LEU A 384 13.66 -3.23 -6.13
C LEU A 384 13.93 -1.78 -5.72
N ALA A 385 13.67 -0.85 -6.64
CA ALA A 385 13.68 0.58 -6.37
C ALA A 385 12.34 1.21 -6.78
N TYR A 386 11.81 2.12 -5.97
CA TYR A 386 10.52 2.75 -6.19
C TYR A 386 10.57 4.27 -6.04
N MET A 387 9.94 5.00 -6.97
CA MET A 387 9.70 6.43 -6.85
C MET A 387 8.25 6.70 -6.44
N PHE A 388 8.09 7.40 -5.32
CA PHE A 388 6.83 7.99 -4.89
C PHE A 388 6.73 9.42 -5.43
N THR A 389 5.59 9.73 -6.04
CA THR A 389 5.31 11.06 -6.60
C THR A 389 3.90 11.54 -6.26
N TYR A 390 3.63 12.81 -6.53
CA TYR A 390 2.30 13.41 -6.42
C TYR A 390 1.87 14.00 -7.77
N ARG A 391 2.06 13.21 -8.83
CA ARG A 391 1.73 13.57 -10.22
C ARG A 391 0.41 12.93 -10.61
N ASP A 392 -0.43 13.70 -11.28
CA ASP A 392 -1.66 13.20 -11.87
C ASP A 392 -1.35 12.67 -13.27
N PHE A 393 -1.21 11.35 -13.40
CA PHE A 393 -0.90 10.74 -14.68
C PHE A 393 -2.15 10.55 -15.53
N GLU A 394 -1.99 10.71 -16.85
CA GLU A 394 -3.08 10.51 -17.80
C GLU A 394 -3.71 9.12 -17.70
N GLY A 395 -5.01 9.03 -18.00
CA GLY A 395 -5.78 7.79 -17.93
C GLY A 395 -6.01 7.26 -16.51
N GLY A 396 -5.77 8.09 -15.48
CA GLY A 396 -5.95 7.72 -14.09
C GLY A 396 -4.93 6.70 -13.58
N THR A 397 -3.73 6.71 -14.15
CA THR A 397 -2.68 5.75 -13.86
C THR A 397 -2.09 6.00 -12.46
N LEU A 398 -2.21 5.02 -11.55
CA LEU A 398 -1.72 5.13 -10.18
C LEU A 398 -0.28 4.63 -9.98
N GLY A 399 0.21 3.80 -10.89
CA GLY A 399 1.54 3.20 -10.81
C GLY A 399 1.99 2.63 -12.15
N LEU A 400 3.29 2.38 -12.24
CA LEU A 400 3.91 1.71 -13.40
C LEU A 400 5.18 0.98 -12.96
N ALA A 401 5.35 -0.26 -13.39
CA ALA A 401 6.51 -1.08 -13.07
C ALA A 401 6.97 -1.93 -14.26
N TRP A 402 8.26 -2.24 -14.31
CA TRP A 402 8.76 -3.24 -15.24
C TRP A 402 8.43 -4.65 -14.74
N THR A 403 7.65 -5.39 -15.52
CA THR A 403 7.23 -6.75 -15.14
C THR A 403 8.41 -7.73 -15.22
N GLY A 404 8.53 -8.58 -14.20
CA GLY A 404 9.50 -9.67 -14.17
C GLY A 404 9.21 -10.73 -15.20
N ASP A 405 10.23 -11.19 -15.92
CA ASP A 405 10.10 -12.29 -16.87
C ASP A 405 11.32 -13.22 -16.83
N LEU A 406 11.12 -14.48 -17.23
CA LEU A 406 12.18 -15.49 -17.26
C LEU A 406 13.07 -15.41 -18.50
N LYS A 407 12.62 -14.72 -19.55
CA LYS A 407 13.30 -14.59 -20.85
C LYS A 407 13.71 -13.16 -21.13
N ASN A 408 12.91 -12.20 -20.68
CA ASN A 408 13.14 -10.77 -20.87
C ASN A 408 13.68 -10.12 -19.59
N ALA A 409 14.42 -9.03 -19.76
CA ALA A 409 14.90 -8.22 -18.65
C ALA A 409 13.75 -7.42 -18.03
N GLY A 410 13.73 -7.31 -16.71
CA GLY A 410 12.69 -6.60 -15.98
C GLY A 410 12.40 -7.20 -14.62
N GLY A 411 11.87 -6.37 -13.73
CA GLY A 411 11.40 -6.78 -12.42
C GLY A 411 12.52 -7.16 -11.45
N VAL A 412 12.17 -8.04 -10.52
CA VAL A 412 12.97 -8.33 -9.33
C VAL A 412 14.40 -8.78 -9.66
N CYS A 413 15.36 -8.22 -8.93
CA CYS A 413 16.80 -8.52 -9.05
C CYS A 413 17.43 -8.24 -10.43
N GLU A 414 16.75 -7.49 -11.31
CA GLU A 414 17.34 -7.10 -12.59
C GLU A 414 18.56 -6.20 -12.38
N LYS A 415 19.63 -6.48 -13.13
CA LYS A 415 20.85 -5.69 -13.08
C LYS A 415 20.80 -4.54 -14.08
N ASN A 416 21.57 -3.51 -13.79
CA ASN A 416 21.78 -2.39 -14.67
C ASN A 416 22.41 -2.88 -15.99
N GLY A 417 21.79 -2.54 -17.12
CA GLY A 417 22.14 -3.07 -18.43
C GLY A 417 21.84 -2.10 -19.56
N HIS A 418 22.35 -2.37 -20.76
CA HIS A 418 22.09 -1.54 -21.93
C HIS A 418 20.77 -1.93 -22.59
N TYR A 419 19.80 -1.01 -22.58
CA TYR A 419 18.49 -1.19 -23.20
C TYR A 419 18.18 0.00 -24.10
N ARG A 420 17.93 -0.27 -25.39
CA ARG A 420 17.61 0.75 -26.41
C ARG A 420 18.61 1.93 -26.45
N GLY A 421 19.91 1.63 -26.32
CA GLY A 421 20.99 2.62 -26.40
C GLY A 421 21.26 3.42 -25.13
N SER A 422 20.56 3.12 -24.03
CA SER A 422 20.75 3.74 -22.72
C SER A 422 20.99 2.69 -21.64
N LEU A 423 21.82 3.04 -20.66
CA LEU A 423 22.04 2.21 -19.48
C LEU A 423 20.86 2.38 -18.52
N LYS A 424 20.18 1.29 -18.17
CA LYS A 424 18.99 1.29 -17.31
C LYS A 424 18.98 0.11 -16.34
N SER A 425 18.42 0.32 -15.16
CA SER A 425 18.01 -0.68 -14.18
C SER A 425 16.50 -0.89 -14.28
N LEU A 426 16.07 -2.10 -14.68
CA LEU A 426 14.66 -2.44 -14.86
C LEU A 426 14.05 -3.14 -13.63
N ASN A 427 14.70 -3.08 -12.47
CA ASN A 427 14.17 -3.49 -11.17
C ASN A 427 13.43 -2.33 -10.47
N THR A 428 12.67 -1.56 -11.25
CA THR A 428 12.08 -0.29 -10.84
C THR A 428 10.55 -0.28 -10.98
N GLY A 429 9.93 0.57 -10.17
CA GLY A 429 8.53 0.95 -10.28
C GLY A 429 8.28 2.37 -9.78
N ILE A 430 7.11 2.92 -10.09
CA ILE A 430 6.66 4.23 -9.63
C ILE A 430 5.23 4.13 -9.11
N VAL A 431 4.89 4.95 -8.14
CA VAL A 431 3.53 5.09 -7.60
C VAL A 431 3.19 6.55 -7.34
N THR A 432 1.94 6.93 -7.59
CA THR A 432 1.42 8.28 -7.28
C THR A 432 0.28 8.23 -6.27
N LEU A 433 0.21 9.25 -5.41
CA LEU A 433 -0.89 9.44 -4.46
C LEU A 433 -1.89 10.52 -4.90
N LEU A 434 -1.85 10.90 -6.19
CA LEU A 434 -2.73 11.87 -6.82
C LEU A 434 -3.40 11.23 -8.04
N ASN A 435 -4.71 11.36 -8.14
CA ASN A 435 -5.48 10.89 -9.29
C ASN A 435 -6.68 11.80 -9.52
N TYR A 436 -6.86 12.29 -10.75
CA TYR A 436 -7.93 13.22 -11.12
C TYR A 436 -8.02 14.45 -10.18
N GLY A 437 -6.86 14.99 -9.80
CA GLY A 437 -6.73 16.12 -8.90
C GLY A 437 -7.05 15.83 -7.43
N LYS A 438 -7.23 14.56 -7.05
CA LYS A 438 -7.63 14.14 -5.69
C LYS A 438 -6.61 13.20 -5.06
N HIS A 439 -6.44 13.35 -3.75
CA HIS A 439 -5.57 12.48 -2.98
C HIS A 439 -6.13 11.05 -2.93
N VAL A 440 -5.32 10.08 -3.34
CA VAL A 440 -5.66 8.66 -3.30
C VAL A 440 -5.53 8.15 -1.86
N PRO A 441 -6.58 7.53 -1.28
CA PRO A 441 -6.52 7.07 0.09
C PRO A 441 -5.64 5.81 0.25
N PRO A 442 -5.04 5.59 1.43
CA PRO A 442 -4.26 4.41 1.77
C PRO A 442 -4.87 3.06 1.40
N ALA A 443 -6.19 2.90 1.48
CA ALA A 443 -6.88 1.67 1.08
C ALA A 443 -6.60 1.27 -0.37
N VAL A 444 -6.48 2.27 -1.25
CA VAL A 444 -6.18 2.08 -2.67
C VAL A 444 -4.67 2.12 -2.89
N SER A 445 -3.96 3.13 -2.37
CA SER A 445 -2.54 3.32 -2.68
C SER A 445 -1.64 2.21 -2.17
N HIS A 446 -1.98 1.59 -1.04
CA HIS A 446 -1.24 0.43 -0.54
C HIS A 446 -1.40 -0.79 -1.45
N VAL A 447 -2.62 -1.03 -1.97
CA VAL A 447 -2.89 -2.11 -2.92
C VAL A 447 -2.22 -1.81 -4.26
N THR A 448 -2.17 -0.54 -4.69
CA THR A 448 -1.41 -0.12 -5.88
C THR A 448 0.06 -0.50 -5.75
N LEU A 449 0.74 -0.20 -4.64
CA LEU A 449 2.14 -0.59 -4.48
C LEU A 449 2.30 -2.13 -4.54
N ALA A 450 1.40 -2.87 -3.88
CA ALA A 450 1.42 -4.34 -3.96
C ALA A 450 1.20 -4.86 -5.39
N HIS A 451 0.33 -4.21 -6.18
CA HIS A 451 0.11 -4.53 -7.60
C HIS A 451 1.38 -4.33 -8.43
N GLU A 452 2.04 -3.19 -8.27
CA GLU A 452 3.27 -2.89 -9.02
C GLU A 452 4.42 -3.84 -8.64
N ILE A 453 4.55 -4.20 -7.36
CA ILE A 453 5.51 -5.20 -6.92
C ILE A 453 5.14 -6.58 -7.49
N GLY A 454 3.84 -6.89 -7.62
CA GLY A 454 3.34 -8.09 -8.28
C GLY A 454 3.80 -8.20 -9.74
N HIS A 455 3.80 -7.07 -10.48
CA HIS A 455 4.43 -6.99 -11.80
C HIS A 455 5.92 -7.28 -11.71
N ASN A 456 6.67 -6.61 -10.82
CA ASN A 456 8.10 -6.86 -10.70
C ASN A 456 8.43 -8.33 -10.35
N PHE A 457 7.55 -8.98 -9.61
CA PHE A 457 7.65 -10.40 -9.24
C PHE A 457 7.21 -11.33 -10.38
N GLY A 458 6.69 -10.79 -11.47
CA GLY A 458 6.45 -11.49 -12.72
C GLY A 458 5.03 -11.95 -12.95
N SER A 459 4.06 -11.44 -12.17
CA SER A 459 2.67 -11.63 -12.54
C SER A 459 2.27 -10.67 -13.65
N PRO A 460 1.69 -11.15 -14.77
CA PRO A 460 0.86 -10.30 -15.62
C PRO A 460 -0.46 -9.98 -14.89
N HIS A 461 -1.35 -9.26 -15.57
CA HIS A 461 -2.71 -9.12 -15.06
C HIS A 461 -3.47 -10.44 -15.04
N ASP A 462 -4.43 -10.52 -14.12
CA ASP A 462 -5.38 -11.61 -14.09
C ASP A 462 -6.24 -11.60 -15.36
N PRO A 463 -6.39 -12.74 -16.06
CA PRO A 463 -7.12 -12.81 -17.31
C PRO A 463 -8.61 -12.55 -17.09
N GLU A 464 -9.19 -11.61 -17.83
CA GLU A 464 -10.58 -11.17 -17.62
C GLU A 464 -11.60 -12.30 -17.84
N ASN A 465 -11.26 -13.25 -18.73
CA ASN A 465 -12.12 -14.37 -19.09
C ASN A 465 -12.00 -15.58 -18.16
N ASN A 466 -11.14 -15.52 -17.13
CA ASN A 466 -10.97 -16.62 -16.17
C ASN A 466 -11.64 -16.29 -14.84
N ARG A 467 -12.76 -16.94 -14.53
CA ARG A 467 -13.51 -16.74 -13.28
C ARG A 467 -12.72 -17.13 -12.03
N ASP A 468 -11.73 -18.01 -12.13
CA ASP A 468 -10.89 -18.40 -11.00
C ASP A 468 -9.92 -17.28 -10.59
N CYS A 469 -9.55 -16.42 -11.54
CA CYS A 469 -8.60 -15.33 -11.33
C CYS A 469 -9.24 -13.93 -11.39
N THR A 470 -10.44 -13.83 -11.95
CA THR A 470 -11.23 -12.60 -12.03
C THR A 470 -12.68 -12.91 -11.62
N PRO A 471 -12.93 -13.25 -10.34
CA PRO A 471 -14.26 -13.69 -9.89
C PRO A 471 -15.28 -12.53 -9.87
N GLY A 472 -14.85 -11.31 -9.56
CA GLY A 472 -15.72 -10.14 -9.42
C GLY A 472 -16.71 -10.27 -8.27
N GLY A 473 -17.88 -9.63 -8.41
CA GLY A 473 -19.00 -9.78 -7.47
C GLY A 473 -18.75 -9.21 -6.06
N GLU A 474 -19.27 -9.92 -5.05
CA GLU A 474 -19.19 -9.50 -3.65
C GLU A 474 -17.75 -9.54 -3.12
N ASP A 475 -17.03 -10.63 -3.40
CA ASP A 475 -15.63 -10.84 -2.97
C ASP A 475 -14.60 -10.00 -3.75
N GLY A 476 -15.00 -9.46 -4.91
CA GLY A 476 -14.15 -8.60 -5.74
C GLY A 476 -13.06 -9.34 -6.50
N ASN A 477 -12.27 -8.58 -7.24
CA ASN A 477 -11.12 -9.13 -7.97
C ASN A 477 -9.84 -9.14 -7.12
N TYR A 478 -8.85 -9.90 -7.56
CA TYR A 478 -7.56 -10.01 -6.89
C TYR A 478 -6.64 -8.81 -7.16
N ILE A 479 -5.50 -8.75 -6.46
CA ILE A 479 -4.51 -7.66 -6.55
C ILE A 479 -4.10 -7.39 -8.01
N MET A 480 -3.93 -8.42 -8.83
CA MET A 480 -3.42 -8.29 -10.20
C MET A 480 -4.53 -8.03 -11.24
N PHE A 481 -5.73 -7.66 -10.82
CA PHE A 481 -6.78 -7.24 -11.73
C PHE A 481 -6.35 -6.00 -12.54
N ALA A 482 -6.67 -5.98 -13.83
CA ALA A 482 -6.19 -4.97 -14.76
C ALA A 482 -6.72 -3.54 -14.52
N ARG A 483 -7.76 -3.41 -13.68
CA ARG A 483 -8.39 -2.13 -13.33
C ARG A 483 -8.25 -1.91 -11.82
N ALA A 484 -8.30 -0.64 -11.40
CA ALA A 484 -8.19 -0.28 -9.99
C ALA A 484 -9.21 -1.01 -9.10
N THR A 485 -8.79 -1.37 -7.88
CA THR A 485 -9.61 -2.06 -6.87
C THR A 485 -9.64 -1.29 -5.54
N SER A 486 -10.72 -1.43 -4.76
CA SER A 486 -11.10 -0.44 -3.73
C SER A 486 -10.39 -0.72 -2.43
N GLY A 487 -9.78 -1.90 -2.35
CA GLY A 487 -9.09 -2.41 -1.18
C GLY A 487 -10.04 -2.97 -0.13
N ASP A 488 -11.36 -2.81 -0.27
CA ASP A 488 -12.37 -3.18 0.72
C ASP A 488 -12.85 -4.62 0.57
N LYS A 489 -12.81 -5.18 -0.63
CA LYS A 489 -13.30 -6.53 -0.87
C LYS A 489 -12.29 -7.59 -0.46
N ARG A 490 -12.79 -8.76 -0.09
CA ARG A 490 -12.02 -9.90 0.43
C ARG A 490 -10.83 -10.31 -0.46
N ASN A 491 -10.98 -10.25 -1.79
CA ASN A 491 -9.93 -10.63 -2.73
C ASN A 491 -8.96 -9.49 -3.06
N ASN A 492 -9.30 -8.22 -2.80
CA ASN A 492 -8.47 -7.07 -3.19
C ASN A 492 -7.11 -7.03 -2.47
N ASN A 493 -6.94 -7.80 -1.40
CA ASN A 493 -5.70 -7.94 -0.65
C ASN A 493 -5.08 -9.34 -0.80
N LYS A 494 -5.44 -10.08 -1.85
CA LYS A 494 -4.94 -11.43 -2.15
C LYS A 494 -4.47 -11.54 -3.59
N PHE A 495 -3.50 -12.41 -3.83
CA PHE A 495 -3.12 -12.83 -5.17
C PHE A 495 -4.06 -13.91 -5.69
N SER A 496 -4.31 -13.91 -7.00
CA SER A 496 -5.11 -14.94 -7.65
C SER A 496 -4.28 -16.21 -7.84
N PRO A 497 -4.91 -17.37 -8.07
CA PRO A 497 -4.19 -18.59 -8.47
C PRO A 497 -3.32 -18.40 -9.72
N CYS A 498 -3.70 -17.52 -10.65
CA CYS A 498 -2.92 -17.19 -11.84
C CYS A 498 -1.65 -16.40 -11.49
N SER A 499 -1.76 -15.42 -10.58
CA SER A 499 -0.62 -14.61 -10.15
C SER A 499 0.39 -15.46 -9.38
N LEU A 500 -0.07 -16.32 -8.47
CA LEU A 500 0.79 -17.20 -7.67
C LEU A 500 1.69 -18.08 -8.56
N LYS A 501 1.07 -18.72 -9.57
CA LYS A 501 1.79 -19.58 -10.52
C LYS A 501 2.87 -18.82 -11.29
N SER A 502 2.61 -17.57 -11.66
CA SER A 502 3.54 -16.74 -12.43
C SER A 502 4.69 -16.24 -11.56
N ILE A 503 4.38 -15.75 -10.36
CA ILE A 503 5.34 -15.19 -9.41
C ILE A 503 6.34 -16.24 -8.93
N ASN A 504 5.87 -17.44 -8.58
CA ASN A 504 6.75 -18.50 -8.05
C ASN A 504 7.91 -18.84 -9.00
N GLY A 505 7.61 -18.94 -10.30
CA GLY A 505 8.62 -19.23 -11.33
C GLY A 505 9.72 -18.18 -11.36
N VAL A 506 9.36 -16.91 -11.25
CA VAL A 506 10.29 -15.77 -11.28
C VAL A 506 11.05 -15.65 -9.96
N LEU A 507 10.40 -15.78 -8.80
CA LEU A 507 11.07 -15.75 -7.50
C LEU A 507 12.13 -16.87 -7.39
N SER A 508 11.76 -18.09 -7.80
CA SER A 508 12.68 -19.22 -7.83
C SER A 508 13.89 -18.99 -8.75
N ALA A 509 13.68 -18.33 -9.89
CA ALA A 509 14.71 -18.16 -10.91
C ALA A 509 15.56 -16.87 -10.79
N LYS A 510 15.03 -15.80 -10.18
CA LYS A 510 15.70 -14.49 -10.11
C LYS A 510 16.03 -14.05 -8.68
N ALA A 511 15.24 -14.48 -7.69
CA ALA A 511 15.33 -13.96 -6.33
C ALA A 511 16.03 -14.93 -5.36
N ARG A 512 15.56 -16.18 -5.29
CA ARG A 512 15.94 -17.16 -4.24
C ARG A 512 17.14 -18.04 -4.56
N ASN A 513 17.67 -17.99 -5.77
CA ASN A 513 18.83 -18.79 -6.12
C ASN A 513 20.15 -18.15 -5.63
N GLU A 514 21.27 -18.83 -5.90
CA GLU A 514 22.61 -18.38 -5.50
C GLU A 514 22.97 -17.00 -6.07
N GLN A 515 22.57 -16.71 -7.31
CA GLN A 515 22.80 -15.43 -8.01
C GLN A 515 21.72 -14.39 -7.71
N GLY A 516 20.67 -14.76 -6.99
CA GLY A 516 19.52 -13.93 -6.70
C GLY A 516 19.81 -12.90 -5.61
N CYS A 517 19.01 -11.84 -5.59
CA CYS A 517 19.24 -10.69 -4.73
C CYS A 517 18.56 -10.77 -3.36
N PHE A 518 17.66 -11.75 -3.14
CA PHE A 518 17.02 -11.89 -1.84
C PHE A 518 18.03 -12.28 -0.77
N LYS A 519 17.73 -11.82 0.45
CA LYS A 519 18.53 -12.09 1.63
C LYS A 519 17.71 -12.92 2.62
N GLU A 520 18.43 -13.63 3.48
CA GLU A 520 17.80 -14.17 4.68
C GLU A 520 17.26 -12.98 5.50
N PRO A 521 16.10 -13.13 6.17
CA PRO A 521 15.61 -12.13 7.11
C PRO A 521 16.72 -11.66 8.04
N GLN A 522 16.81 -10.36 8.28
CA GLN A 522 17.57 -9.88 9.43
C GLN A 522 16.84 -10.39 10.66
N SER A 523 17.46 -11.35 11.33
CA SER A 523 16.85 -12.12 12.40
C SER A 523 16.78 -11.33 13.70
N ALA A 524 17.43 -10.17 13.76
CA ALA A 524 17.55 -9.31 14.92
C ALA A 524 17.91 -7.85 14.54
N ILE A 525 17.31 -6.87 15.22
CA ILE A 525 17.62 -5.44 15.12
C ILE A 525 18.22 -4.97 16.44
N CYS A 526 19.55 -4.87 16.45
CA CYS A 526 20.26 -4.46 17.64
C CYS A 526 19.90 -3.03 18.06
N GLY A 527 19.50 -2.85 19.32
CA GLY A 527 19.16 -1.58 19.93
C GLY A 527 17.67 -1.34 20.12
N ASN A 528 16.82 -2.31 19.76
CA ASN A 528 15.37 -2.25 19.97
C ASN A 528 14.96 -2.73 21.39
N GLY A 529 15.91 -3.32 22.13
CA GLY A 529 15.73 -3.81 23.49
C GLY A 529 15.05 -5.17 23.60
N VAL A 530 15.00 -5.93 22.51
CA VAL A 530 14.45 -7.28 22.42
C VAL A 530 15.55 -8.20 21.92
N VAL A 531 15.95 -9.20 22.71
CA VAL A 531 16.95 -10.16 22.25
C VAL A 531 16.34 -11.02 21.16
N GLU A 532 16.79 -10.79 19.95
CA GLU A 532 16.34 -11.48 18.75
C GLU A 532 17.38 -12.52 18.29
N ALA A 533 17.07 -13.30 17.26
CA ALA A 533 17.92 -14.41 16.87
C ALA A 533 19.26 -13.90 16.30
N GLY A 534 20.37 -14.26 16.95
CA GLY A 534 21.72 -13.80 16.58
C GLY A 534 22.32 -12.76 17.54
N GLU A 535 21.55 -12.30 18.52
CA GLU A 535 22.01 -11.44 19.62
C GLU A 535 22.24 -12.26 20.88
N GLU A 536 23.23 -11.85 21.68
CA GLU A 536 23.43 -12.42 23.01
C GLU A 536 22.74 -11.57 24.08
N CYS A 537 22.46 -10.30 23.78
CA CYS A 537 21.75 -9.35 24.64
C CYS A 537 21.31 -8.17 23.78
N ASP A 538 20.35 -7.38 24.24
CA ASP A 538 20.00 -6.10 23.62
C ASP A 538 19.48 -5.16 24.72
N CYS A 539 20.34 -4.23 25.13
CA CYS A 539 20.03 -3.24 26.15
C CYS A 539 19.61 -1.88 25.56
N GLY A 540 19.40 -1.80 24.24
CA GLY A 540 19.13 -0.55 23.54
C GLY A 540 20.39 0.19 23.08
N TRP A 541 20.22 1.47 22.75
CA TRP A 541 21.28 2.38 22.32
C TRP A 541 22.21 2.80 23.46
N GLU A 542 23.40 3.31 23.14
CA GLU A 542 24.44 3.67 24.12
C GLU A 542 23.95 4.67 25.18
N GLU A 543 23.14 5.64 24.79
CA GLU A 543 22.49 6.61 25.67
C GLU A 543 21.49 6.01 26.66
N ASP A 544 20.88 4.87 26.31
CA ASP A 544 19.77 4.26 27.03
C ASP A 544 20.17 2.97 27.77
N CYS A 545 21.26 2.32 27.35
CA CYS A 545 21.72 1.06 27.90
C CYS A 545 22.31 1.21 29.31
N GLN A 546 21.54 0.79 30.30
CA GLN A 546 21.97 0.72 31.71
C GLN A 546 22.69 -0.60 32.05
N GLU A 547 22.73 -1.54 31.10
CA GLU A 547 23.28 -2.87 31.33
C GLU A 547 24.80 -2.90 31.20
N LYS A 548 25.48 -3.17 32.31
CA LYS A 548 26.95 -3.35 32.33
C LYS A 548 27.42 -4.65 31.69
N CYS A 549 26.51 -5.55 31.36
CA CYS A 549 26.78 -6.86 30.78
C CYS A 549 26.57 -6.92 29.27
N CYS A 550 25.94 -5.91 28.67
CA CYS A 550 25.69 -5.88 27.23
C CYS A 550 26.51 -4.76 26.56
N PHE A 551 26.95 -5.00 25.33
CA PHE A 551 27.42 -3.94 24.45
C PHE A 551 26.22 -3.28 23.76
N PRO A 552 25.98 -1.98 23.99
CA PRO A 552 24.82 -1.29 23.40
C PRO A 552 24.94 -1.11 21.89
N MET A 553 23.80 -0.82 21.27
CA MET A 553 23.76 -0.30 19.91
C MET A 553 24.38 1.10 19.84
N ARG A 554 25.16 1.34 18.78
CA ARG A 554 25.82 2.63 18.52
C ARG A 554 26.04 2.82 17.03
N SER A 555 26.09 4.08 16.63
CA SER A 555 26.30 4.49 15.24
C SER A 555 27.68 4.10 14.68
N ILE A 556 28.68 3.96 15.54
CA ILE A 556 30.05 3.56 15.16
C ILE A 556 30.53 2.46 16.12
N ALA A 557 30.58 1.21 15.65
CA ALA A 557 31.06 0.09 16.46
C ALA A 557 32.57 0.21 16.75
N GLN A 558 32.95 0.14 18.02
CA GLN A 558 34.36 0.09 18.42
C GLN A 558 34.94 -1.31 18.23
N HIS A 559 36.25 -1.39 17.95
CA HIS A 559 36.91 -2.66 17.63
C HIS A 559 36.84 -3.64 18.81
N GLY A 560 36.25 -4.81 18.59
CA GLY A 560 36.07 -5.85 19.62
C GLY A 560 34.82 -5.67 20.50
N GLU A 561 34.01 -4.65 20.26
CA GLU A 561 32.80 -4.38 21.03
C GLU A 561 31.55 -4.40 20.13
N LYS A 562 31.27 -5.58 19.57
CA LYS A 562 30.13 -5.79 18.69
C LYS A 562 28.81 -5.45 19.43
N PRO A 563 27.95 -4.57 18.90
CA PRO A 563 26.65 -4.32 19.50
C PRO A 563 25.81 -5.60 19.69
N CYS A 564 24.99 -5.60 20.73
CA CYS A 564 24.07 -6.70 21.09
C CYS A 564 24.78 -8.04 21.35
N THR A 565 25.99 -7.96 21.89
CA THR A 565 26.74 -9.08 22.43
C THR A 565 27.12 -8.84 23.88
N LEU A 566 27.35 -9.92 24.62
CA LEU A 566 27.74 -9.82 26.02
C LEU A 566 29.15 -9.24 26.14
N ARG A 567 29.37 -8.47 27.20
CA ARG A 567 30.71 -8.01 27.55
C ARG A 567 31.57 -9.18 28.04
N PRO A 568 32.91 -9.11 27.86
CA PRO A 568 33.81 -10.12 28.41
C PRO A 568 33.58 -10.34 29.90
N ALA A 569 33.67 -11.60 30.35
CA ALA A 569 33.43 -12.03 31.73
C ALA A 569 32.00 -11.83 32.26
N THR A 570 31.00 -11.74 31.38
CA THR A 570 29.58 -11.79 31.77
C THR A 570 28.90 -13.03 31.22
N THR A 571 28.03 -13.66 32.02
CA THR A 571 27.38 -14.94 31.68
C THR A 571 26.00 -14.75 31.06
N CYS A 572 25.31 -13.68 31.46
CA CYS A 572 23.98 -13.36 30.99
C CYS A 572 23.73 -11.85 31.06
N SER A 573 22.66 -11.41 30.41
CA SER A 573 22.14 -10.06 30.47
C SER A 573 20.65 -10.08 30.89
N PRO A 574 20.17 -9.10 31.67
CA PRO A 574 18.75 -8.97 31.99
C PRO A 574 17.82 -8.96 30.76
N SER A 575 18.28 -8.49 29.60
CA SER A 575 17.51 -8.52 28.36
C SER A 575 17.21 -9.95 27.86
N GLN A 576 17.98 -10.95 28.28
CA GLN A 576 17.83 -12.36 27.85
C GLN A 576 16.62 -13.08 28.45
N VAL A 577 15.96 -12.52 29.47
CA VAL A 577 14.91 -13.20 30.25
C VAL A 577 13.65 -13.56 29.43
N TYR A 578 13.51 -13.03 28.20
CA TYR A 578 12.36 -13.30 27.33
C TYR A 578 12.56 -14.42 26.30
N ILE A 579 13.71 -15.13 26.35
CA ILE A 579 13.93 -16.38 25.61
C ILE A 579 13.80 -17.56 26.59
N LEU A 580 12.57 -17.84 27.04
CA LEU A 580 12.26 -19.18 27.54
C LEU A 580 11.06 -19.72 26.76
N PRO A 581 11.21 -20.85 26.05
CA PRO A 581 10.04 -21.61 25.66
C PRO A 581 9.29 -22.00 26.93
N LEU A 582 7.96 -21.94 26.89
CA LEU A 582 7.08 -22.59 27.85
C LEU A 582 7.41 -24.10 27.90
N VAL A 583 8.41 -24.47 28.69
CA VAL A 583 8.57 -25.83 29.17
C VAL A 583 7.62 -25.95 30.34
N GLN A 584 6.57 -26.73 30.13
CA GLN A 584 5.59 -27.12 31.15
C GLN A 584 6.29 -27.51 32.46
N LEU A 585 5.87 -26.88 33.55
CA LEU A 585 6.00 -27.40 34.90
C LEU A 585 4.60 -27.57 35.49
#